data_AF-A0A8J5QE17-F1
#
_entry.id   AF-A0A8J5QE17-F1
#
_cell.length_a   1.000
_cell.length_b   1.000
_cell.length_c   1.000
_cell.angle_alpha   90.00
_cell.angle_beta   90.00
_cell.angle_gamma   90.00
#
_symmetry.space_group_name_H-M   'P 1'
#
loop_
_entity.id
_entity.type
_entity.pdbx_description
1 polymer ?
#
loop_
_entity_poly.entity_id
_entity_poly.type
_entity_poly.pdbx_seq_one_letter_code
_entity_poly.pdbx_strand_id
1 'polypeptide(L)'
;MQLVTKVLPCANYADHISGFLLSTVVVRMQTASSPSDETTNGEFVSIDKRIFKPSKQDRLMSWQAGSGRINIGGTFRSAATGQENIMLPKETYLAVEGTIFKLEYK
;
A
#
# COMPACT_ATOMS: atom_id res chain seq x y z
N MET A 1 10.74 30.63 28.79
CA MET A 1 11.10 30.40 27.37
C MET A 1 12.31 29.47 27.31
N GLN A 2 12.10 28.20 27.00
CA GLN A 2 13.08 27.34 26.32
C GLN A 2 12.40 26.04 25.87
N LEU A 3 12.73 25.66 24.64
CA LEU A 3 12.18 24.60 23.79
C LEU A 3 12.87 23.27 24.10
N VAL A 4 12.16 22.14 24.25
CA VAL A 4 12.76 20.82 24.00
C VAL A 4 11.71 19.82 23.48
N THR A 5 11.79 19.56 22.19
CA THR A 5 11.21 18.40 21.49
C THR A 5 11.76 17.11 22.09
N LYS A 6 10.90 16.17 22.49
CA LYS A 6 11.29 14.78 22.77
C LYS A 6 10.61 13.84 21.77
N VAL A 7 11.45 13.10 21.06
CA VAL A 7 11.10 12.06 20.11
C VAL A 7 11.41 10.69 20.76
N LEU A 8 10.56 9.70 20.49
CA LEU A 8 10.74 8.23 20.62
C LEU A 8 10.61 7.59 22.02
N PRO A 9 10.34 6.25 22.15
CA PRO A 9 10.14 5.21 21.10
C PRO A 9 8.86 4.36 21.26
N CYS A 10 8.62 3.52 20.23
CA CYS A 10 7.59 2.48 20.14
C CYS A 10 7.55 1.56 21.37
N ALA A 11 6.39 1.42 22.00
CA ALA A 11 6.15 0.43 23.05
C ALA A 11 5.35 -0.75 22.48
N ASN A 12 6.07 -1.84 22.23
CA ASN A 12 5.50 -3.19 22.13
C ASN A 12 5.32 -3.68 23.57
N TYR A 13 4.09 -3.93 24.02
CA TYR A 13 3.83 -4.65 25.25
C TYR A 13 2.55 -5.47 25.09
N ALA A 14 2.71 -6.78 25.00
CA ALA A 14 1.64 -7.74 25.25
C ALA A 14 1.66 -8.04 26.76
N ASP A 15 0.53 -7.85 27.45
CA ASP A 15 -0.14 -8.93 28.17
C ASP A 15 -1.32 -8.43 29.03
N HIS A 16 -2.42 -9.19 28.93
CA HIS A 16 -3.51 -9.44 29.88
C HIS A 16 -4.24 -8.26 30.57
N ILE A 17 -5.59 -8.21 30.45
CA ILE A 17 -6.56 -8.50 31.54
C ILE A 17 -7.99 -8.65 30.97
N SER A 18 -8.71 -9.56 31.60
CA SER A 18 -10.06 -10.10 31.41
C SER A 18 -11.24 -9.10 31.41
N GLY A 19 -12.24 -9.37 30.54
CA GLY A 19 -13.67 -9.31 30.87
C GLY A 19 -14.47 -8.03 30.55
N PHE A 20 -15.20 -8.02 29.41
CA PHE A 20 -16.56 -7.45 29.34
C PHE A 20 -17.31 -7.88 28.06
N LEU A 21 -18.61 -8.11 28.18
CA LEU A 21 -19.52 -8.71 27.20
C LEU A 21 -20.01 -7.75 26.10
N LEU A 22 -20.31 -8.34 24.94
CA LEU A 22 -21.28 -7.93 23.90
C LEU A 22 -21.00 -6.66 23.08
N SER A 23 -20.31 -6.86 21.96
CA SER A 23 -20.80 -6.51 20.61
C SER A 23 -19.82 -7.08 19.59
N THR A 24 -20.30 -7.90 18.66
CA THR A 24 -19.51 -8.41 17.53
C THR A 24 -19.17 -7.25 16.61
N VAL A 25 -18.17 -6.45 16.98
CA VAL A 25 -17.41 -5.66 16.03
C VAL A 25 -16.53 -6.67 15.33
N VAL A 26 -16.86 -6.99 14.09
CA VAL A 26 -15.92 -7.62 13.16
C VAL A 26 -14.78 -6.62 13.02
N VAL A 27 -13.80 -6.72 13.92
CA VAL A 27 -12.51 -6.06 13.76
C VAL A 27 -11.93 -6.73 12.53
N ARG A 28 -12.17 -6.12 11.36
CA ARG A 28 -11.34 -6.37 10.20
C ARG A 28 -9.94 -6.06 10.68
N MET A 29 -9.22 -7.14 10.98
CA MET A 29 -7.80 -7.15 11.28
C MET A 29 -7.16 -6.46 10.09
N GLN A 30 -6.94 -5.14 10.19
CA GLN A 30 -6.02 -4.44 9.31
C GLN A 30 -4.67 -5.01 9.71
N THR A 31 -4.34 -6.14 9.09
CA THR A 31 -2.97 -6.61 8.99
C THR A 31 -2.22 -5.45 8.38
N ALA A 32 -1.49 -4.73 9.23
CA ALA A 32 -0.45 -3.83 8.80
C ALA A 32 0.56 -4.73 8.09
N SER A 33 0.34 -4.92 6.79
CA SER A 33 1.35 -5.49 5.91
C SER A 33 2.57 -4.62 6.10
N SER A 34 3.64 -5.23 6.62
CA SER A 34 4.99 -4.71 6.52
C SER A 34 5.15 -4.00 5.17
N PRO A 35 5.86 -2.87 5.06
CA PRO A 35 6.13 -2.28 3.76
C PRO A 35 7.10 -3.20 3.01
N SER A 36 6.62 -4.36 2.54
CA SER A 36 7.24 -5.11 1.46
C SER A 36 7.26 -4.14 0.29
N ASP A 37 8.45 -3.86 -0.24
CA ASP A 37 8.68 -2.82 -1.25
C ASP A 37 7.85 -3.06 -2.55
N GLU A 38 7.22 -4.23 -2.72
CA GLU A 38 6.10 -4.47 -3.64
C GLU A 38 4.87 -5.09 -2.95
N THR A 39 3.76 -5.20 -3.69
CA THR A 39 2.67 -6.14 -3.34
C THR A 39 3.11 -7.55 -3.76
N THR A 40 4.22 -8.03 -3.20
CA THR A 40 5.01 -9.16 -3.73
C THR A 40 4.28 -10.51 -3.66
N ASN A 41 3.10 -10.57 -3.05
CA ASN A 41 2.30 -11.78 -2.91
C ASN A 41 1.25 -11.96 -4.02
N GLY A 42 1.25 -11.12 -5.07
CA GLY A 42 0.26 -11.21 -6.15
C GLY A 42 -1.16 -10.84 -5.69
N GLU A 43 -1.29 -10.16 -4.56
CA GLU A 43 -2.56 -9.73 -4.00
C GLU A 43 -2.85 -8.27 -4.35
N PHE A 44 -4.14 -7.96 -4.47
CA PHE A 44 -4.62 -6.60 -4.56
C PHE A 44 -4.60 -5.94 -3.18
N VAL A 45 -3.90 -4.80 -3.08
CA VAL A 45 -3.78 -4.03 -1.84
C VAL A 45 -4.40 -2.66 -2.06
N SER A 46 -5.15 -2.17 -1.06
CA SER A 46 -5.67 -0.79 -1.07
C SER A 46 -4.53 0.18 -0.81
N ILE A 47 -4.29 1.09 -1.76
CA ILE A 47 -3.23 2.10 -1.67
C ILE A 47 -3.87 3.48 -1.61
N ASP A 48 -3.68 4.15 -0.48
CA ASP A 48 -4.04 5.57 -0.35
C ASP A 48 -3.04 6.45 -1.10
N LYS A 49 -1.75 6.29 -0.83
CA LYS A 49 -0.67 6.94 -1.57
C LYS A 49 0.64 6.16 -1.41
N ARG A 50 1.28 5.79 -2.51
CA ARG A 50 2.54 5.05 -2.49
C ARG A 50 3.39 5.35 -3.71
N ILE A 51 4.69 5.52 -3.48
CA ILE A 51 5.71 5.60 -4.53
C ILE A 51 6.49 4.29 -4.49
N PHE A 52 6.58 3.61 -5.62
CA PHE A 52 7.37 2.39 -5.75
C PHE A 52 8.75 2.74 -6.29
N LYS A 53 9.80 2.17 -5.69
CA LYS A 53 11.15 2.31 -6.23
C LYS A 53 11.20 1.72 -7.65
N PRO A 54 11.95 2.34 -8.58
CA PRO A 54 12.24 1.71 -9.86
C PRO A 54 12.95 0.37 -9.62
N SER A 55 12.51 -0.68 -10.30
CA SER A 55 13.15 -2.00 -10.23
C SER A 55 13.99 -2.28 -11.47
N LYS A 56 15.02 -3.11 -11.34
CA LYS A 56 15.86 -3.55 -12.47
C LYS A 56 15.17 -4.61 -13.35
N GLN A 57 14.06 -5.16 -12.88
CA GLN A 57 13.24 -6.15 -13.58
C GLN A 57 11.94 -5.52 -14.06
N ASP A 58 11.38 -6.12 -15.10
CA ASP A 58 10.05 -5.78 -15.55
C ASP A 58 9.01 -6.22 -14.50
N ARG A 59 7.92 -5.48 -14.43
CA ARG A 59 6.82 -5.74 -13.50
C ARG A 59 5.50 -5.78 -14.26
N LEU A 60 4.54 -6.50 -13.72
CA LEU A 60 3.15 -6.46 -14.16
C LEU A 60 2.34 -5.69 -13.13
N MET A 61 1.60 -4.69 -13.59
CA MET A 61 0.70 -3.90 -12.77
C MET A 61 -0.75 -4.16 -13.16
N SER A 62 -1.60 -4.25 -12.13
CA SER A 62 -3.04 -4.40 -12.26
C SER A 62 -3.72 -3.50 -11.23
N TRP A 63 -4.89 -2.98 -11.54
CA TRP A 63 -5.69 -2.18 -10.61
C TRP A 63 -7.17 -2.38 -10.86
N GLN A 64 -7.95 -2.21 -9.81
CA GLN A 64 -9.41 -2.24 -9.90
C GLN A 64 -9.95 -0.84 -10.20
N ALA A 65 -11.17 -0.76 -10.74
CA ALA A 65 -11.82 0.50 -11.04
C ALA A 65 -12.04 1.32 -9.75
N GLY A 66 -11.67 2.60 -9.78
CA GLY A 66 -11.79 3.51 -8.65
C GLY A 66 -11.54 4.97 -9.05
N SER A 67 -11.53 5.88 -8.07
CA SER A 67 -11.29 7.32 -8.29
C SER A 67 -9.81 7.71 -8.30
N GLY A 68 -8.91 6.75 -8.10
CA GLY A 68 -7.48 6.96 -7.96
C GLY A 68 -6.75 7.42 -9.23
N ARG A 69 -5.45 7.68 -9.05
CA ARG A 69 -4.53 8.10 -10.11
C ARG A 69 -3.24 7.29 -10.04
N ILE A 70 -2.71 6.98 -11.21
CA ILE A 70 -1.48 6.19 -11.36
C ILE A 70 -0.52 7.01 -12.23
N ASN A 71 0.68 7.29 -11.73
CA ASN A 71 1.75 7.95 -12.46
C ASN A 71 2.77 6.90 -12.91
N ILE A 72 2.93 6.75 -14.23
CA ILE A 72 3.85 5.81 -14.88
C ILE A 72 4.85 6.63 -15.68
N GLY A 73 6.11 6.64 -15.26
CA GLY A 73 7.18 7.36 -15.97
C GLY A 73 6.93 8.86 -16.17
N GLY A 74 6.11 9.49 -15.32
CA GLY A 74 5.70 10.90 -15.44
C GLY A 74 4.34 11.11 -16.12
N THR A 75 3.73 10.07 -16.68
CA THR A 75 2.41 10.15 -17.31
C THR A 75 1.32 9.71 -16.33
N PHE A 76 0.33 10.57 -16.12
CA PHE A 76 -0.82 10.25 -15.27
C PHE A 76 -1.90 9.49 -16.04
N ARG A 77 -2.39 8.41 -15.43
CA ARG A 77 -3.56 7.65 -15.87
C ARG A 77 -4.62 7.67 -14.77
N SER A 78 -5.89 7.74 -15.19
CA SER A 78 -7.02 7.56 -14.28
C SER A 78 -7.20 6.07 -13.97
N ALA A 79 -7.52 5.75 -12.72
CA ALA A 79 -7.93 4.41 -12.29
C ALA A 79 -9.43 4.16 -12.45
N ALA A 80 -10.19 5.03 -13.15
CA ALA A 80 -11.65 4.91 -13.33
C ALA A 80 -12.09 3.59 -13.98
N THR A 81 -11.22 2.99 -14.78
CA THR A 81 -11.42 1.66 -15.36
C THR A 81 -10.32 0.74 -14.84
N GLY A 82 -10.71 -0.44 -14.36
CA GLY A 82 -9.75 -1.47 -13.96
C GLY A 82 -8.95 -1.98 -15.16
N GLN A 83 -7.69 -2.32 -14.92
CA GLN A 83 -6.84 -2.98 -15.92
C GLN A 83 -6.02 -4.06 -15.24
N GLU A 84 -5.65 -5.08 -16.01
CA GLU A 84 -4.86 -6.20 -15.53
C GLU A 84 -3.65 -6.45 -16.44
N ASN A 85 -2.58 -6.97 -15.84
CA ASN A 85 -1.38 -7.43 -16.51
C ASN A 85 -0.76 -6.38 -17.45
N ILE A 86 -0.82 -5.11 -17.07
CA ILE A 86 -0.17 -4.04 -17.82
C ILE A 86 1.33 -4.12 -17.54
N MET A 87 2.12 -4.14 -18.61
CA MET A 87 3.57 -4.17 -18.51
C MET A 87 4.09 -2.84 -17.97
N LEU A 88 4.91 -2.92 -16.92
CA LEU A 88 5.71 -1.82 -16.41
C LEU A 88 7.19 -2.15 -16.64
N PRO A 89 7.83 -1.53 -17.65
CA PRO A 89 9.23 -1.79 -17.94
C PRO A 89 10.13 -1.51 -16.74
N LYS A 90 11.25 -2.22 -16.65
CA LYS A 90 12.31 -1.93 -15.68
C LYS A 90 12.70 -0.45 -15.69
N GLU A 91 13.16 0.02 -14.54
CA GLU A 91 13.60 1.39 -14.25
C GLU A 91 12.51 2.47 -14.45
N THR A 92 11.26 2.06 -14.69
CA THR A 92 10.14 2.99 -14.79
C THR A 92 9.66 3.44 -13.42
N TYR A 93 9.55 4.76 -13.25
CA TYR A 93 8.94 5.39 -12.09
C TYR A 93 7.46 4.99 -11.97
N LEU A 94 7.01 4.65 -10.77
CA LEU A 94 5.63 4.34 -10.48
C LEU A 94 5.18 4.99 -9.18
N ALA A 95 4.09 5.75 -9.24
CA ALA A 95 3.36 6.20 -8.07
C ALA A 95 1.87 5.93 -8.22
N VAL A 96 1.22 5.59 -7.11
CA VAL A 96 -0.17 5.15 -7.05
C VAL A 96 -0.87 5.90 -5.93
N GLU A 97 -2.07 6.40 -6.20
CA GLU A 97 -2.88 7.14 -5.24
C GLU A 97 -4.35 6.71 -5.34
N GLY A 98 -4.97 6.42 -4.20
CA GLY A 98 -6.40 6.16 -4.04
C GLY A 98 -6.95 4.99 -4.85
N THR A 99 -6.25 3.85 -4.92
CA THR A 99 -6.72 2.71 -5.71
C THR A 99 -6.32 1.36 -5.11
N ILE A 100 -7.10 0.32 -5.44
CA ILE A 100 -6.75 -1.07 -5.17
C ILE A 100 -5.81 -1.53 -6.28
N PHE A 101 -4.60 -1.94 -5.92
CA PHE A 101 -3.48 -2.12 -6.84
C PHE A 101 -2.72 -3.42 -6.56
N LYS A 102 -2.23 -4.05 -7.63
CA LYS A 102 -1.36 -5.22 -7.62
C LYS A 102 -0.16 -4.95 -8.51
N LEU A 103 1.02 -5.26 -8.02
CA LEU A 103 2.33 -5.16 -8.67
C LEU A 103 3.14 -6.42 -8.39
N GLU A 104 3.52 -7.12 -9.45
CA GLU A 104 4.29 -8.36 -9.38
C GLU A 104 5.47 -8.32 -10.35
N TYR A 105 6.51 -9.09 -10.07
CA TYR A 105 7.62 -9.27 -11.00
C TYR A 105 7.21 -10.17 -12.16
N LYS A 106 7.79 -9.90 -13.33
CA LYS A 106 7.67 -10.74 -14.51
C LYS A 106 8.84 -11.70 -14.65
#